data_AF-A0A7S1GRY1-F1
#
_entry.id   AF-A0A7S1GRY1-F1
#
_cell.length_a   1.000
_cell.length_b   1.000
_cell.length_c   1.000
_cell.angle_alpha   90.00
_cell.angle_beta   90.00
_cell.angle_gamma   90.00
#
_symmetry.space_group_name_H-M   'P 1'
#
loop_
_entity.id
_entity.type
_entity.pdbx_description
1 polymer ?
#
loop_
_entity_poly.entity_id
_entity_poly.type
_entity_poly.pdbx_seq_one_letter_code
_entity_poly.pdbx_strand_id
1 'polypeptide(L)'
;GPLTSFRTYVILSFLASCVCIAHSVHHKKVYYSVMIDLAENKISMTVLGNMCLVCALVFGTMMRQIFLGSLRAAELDRLFEKIWFSLTETCLALTIFREELRFRFIFFFSFLLFVKIFHWLLQFRVDQLHTELSVSRFTQFRILCLMFLLLSVDSLVVVYTMRKILEDGPSFLILFAFEFVILASSATGIILKYLIYIVDVWRNGRWPNKAVYT
;
A
#
# COMPACT_ATOMS: atom_id res chain seq x y z
N GLY A 1 -1.70 17.29 -20.23
CA GLY A 1 -2.62 16.24 -19.71
C GLY A 1 -2.16 15.80 -18.33
N PRO A 2 -3.01 15.20 -17.49
CA PRO A 2 -2.65 14.82 -16.11
C PRO A 2 -1.41 13.92 -16.02
N LEU A 3 -1.18 13.07 -17.02
CA LEU A 3 0.00 12.19 -17.11
C LEU A 3 1.32 12.94 -17.35
N THR A 4 1.31 14.06 -18.08
CA THR A 4 2.51 14.86 -18.33
C THR A 4 2.94 15.57 -17.05
N SER A 5 1.98 16.04 -16.25
CA SER A 5 2.22 16.67 -14.95
C SER A 5 2.89 15.72 -13.94
N PHE A 6 2.42 14.46 -13.88
CA PHE A 6 3.02 13.45 -13.00
C PHE A 6 4.47 13.14 -13.40
N ARG A 7 4.73 12.91 -14.70
CA ARG A 7 6.11 12.65 -15.18
C ARG A 7 7.05 13.82 -14.90
N THR A 8 6.59 15.06 -15.09
CA THR A 8 7.41 16.24 -14.75
C THR A 8 7.70 16.33 -13.27
N TYR A 9 6.73 16.02 -12.40
CA TYR A 9 6.92 16.01 -10.96
C TYR A 9 7.96 14.96 -10.51
N VAL A 10 7.95 13.76 -11.10
CA VAL A 10 8.96 12.72 -10.84
C VAL A 10 10.36 13.21 -11.24
N ILE A 11 10.50 13.78 -12.44
CA ILE A 11 11.80 14.27 -12.94
C ILE A 11 12.32 15.42 -12.07
N LEU A 12 11.47 16.39 -11.73
CA LEU A 12 11.84 17.52 -10.88
C LEU A 12 12.26 17.06 -9.48
N SER A 13 11.53 16.12 -8.89
CA SER A 13 11.88 15.53 -7.59
C SER A 13 13.22 14.79 -7.64
N PHE A 14 13.49 14.09 -8.74
CA PHE A 14 14.77 13.42 -8.98
C PHE A 14 15.93 14.39 -9.09
N LEU A 15 15.78 15.43 -9.91
CA LEU A 15 16.79 16.48 -10.04
C LEU A 15 17.06 17.18 -8.71
N ALA A 16 16.00 17.55 -7.97
CA ALA A 16 16.12 18.19 -6.65
C ALA A 16 16.90 17.31 -5.65
N SER A 17 16.63 16.00 -5.62
CA SER A 17 17.36 15.07 -4.76
C SER A 17 18.84 14.95 -5.14
N CYS A 18 19.14 14.88 -6.44
CA CYS A 18 20.52 14.80 -6.94
C CYS A 18 21.30 16.06 -6.58
N VAL A 19 20.70 17.24 -6.77
CA VAL A 19 21.31 18.53 -6.40
C VAL A 19 21.56 18.60 -4.89
N CYS A 20 20.60 18.17 -4.06
CA CYS A 20 20.74 18.18 -2.61
C CYS A 20 21.89 17.26 -2.13
N ILE A 21 21.99 16.06 -2.70
CA ILE A 21 23.08 15.13 -2.40
C ILE A 21 24.42 15.71 -2.87
N ALA A 22 24.49 16.24 -4.10
CA ALA A 22 25.70 16.83 -4.66
C ALA A 22 26.20 18.03 -3.85
N HIS A 23 25.28 18.90 -3.42
CA HIS A 23 25.59 20.03 -2.53
C HIS A 23 26.22 19.54 -1.21
N SER A 24 25.61 18.55 -0.57
CA SER A 24 26.10 18.02 0.71
C SER A 24 27.47 17.35 0.57
N VAL A 25 27.71 16.63 -0.53
CA VAL A 25 29.01 16.01 -0.86
C VAL A 25 30.07 17.08 -1.16
N HIS A 26 29.71 18.17 -1.83
CA HIS A 26 30.64 19.25 -2.14
C HIS A 26 31.06 20.03 -0.88
N HIS A 27 30.12 20.29 0.03
CA HIS A 27 30.40 21.02 1.27
C HIS A 27 31.11 20.16 2.32
N LYS A 28 30.89 18.83 2.33
CA LYS A 28 31.47 17.93 3.33
C LYS A 28 32.28 16.82 2.65
N LYS A 29 33.61 16.84 2.85
CA LYS A 29 34.54 15.89 2.19
C LYS A 29 34.57 14.49 2.83
N VAL A 30 34.00 14.33 4.03
CA VAL A 30 33.98 13.06 4.77
C VAL A 30 32.59 12.43 4.71
N TYR A 31 32.49 11.18 4.26
CA TYR A 31 31.24 10.44 4.09
C TYR A 31 30.32 10.49 5.32
N TYR A 32 30.87 10.27 6.51
CA TYR A 32 30.09 10.31 7.75
C TYR A 32 29.42 11.68 7.99
N SER A 33 30.14 12.77 7.73
CA SER A 33 29.62 14.13 7.91
C SER A 33 28.54 14.47 6.87
N VAL A 34 28.67 13.93 5.65
CA VAL A 34 27.63 14.01 4.61
C VAL A 34 26.35 13.30 5.09
N MET A 35 26.45 12.07 5.60
CA MET A 35 25.28 11.33 6.08
C MET A 35 24.57 12.05 7.23
N ILE A 36 25.31 12.63 8.17
CA ILE A 36 24.73 13.45 9.24
C ILE A 36 24.04 14.69 8.65
N ASP A 37 24.63 15.36 7.65
CA ASP A 37 23.99 16.51 7.00
C ASP A 37 22.64 16.15 6.40
N LEU A 38 22.60 15.05 5.66
CA LEU A 38 21.38 14.57 5.02
C LEU A 38 20.31 14.19 6.05
N ALA A 39 20.73 13.65 7.19
CA ALA A 39 19.84 13.18 8.25
C ALA A 39 19.34 14.29 9.18
N GLU A 40 20.13 15.34 9.40
CA GLU A 40 19.79 16.41 10.37
C GLU A 40 19.28 17.69 9.68
N ASN A 41 19.69 17.96 8.45
CA ASN A 41 19.24 19.15 7.73
C ASN A 41 17.78 18.99 7.30
N LYS A 42 16.91 19.85 7.85
CA LYS A 42 15.45 19.87 7.56
C LYS A 42 15.14 19.93 6.05
N ILE A 43 15.93 20.69 5.29
CA ILE A 43 15.74 20.82 3.84
C ILE A 43 16.09 19.50 3.15
N SER A 44 17.22 18.88 3.52
CA SER A 44 17.64 17.60 2.95
C SER A 44 16.66 16.47 3.30
N MET A 45 16.24 16.37 4.56
CA MET A 45 15.20 15.43 4.99
C MET A 45 13.91 15.58 4.20
N THR A 46 13.47 16.81 3.93
CA THR A 46 12.22 17.07 3.18
C THR A 46 12.36 16.65 1.72
N VAL A 47 13.48 17.00 1.06
CA VAL A 47 13.73 16.63 -0.34
C VAL A 47 13.87 15.11 -0.49
N LEU A 48 14.61 14.46 0.41
CA LEU A 48 14.78 13.00 0.40
C LEU A 48 13.48 12.27 0.78
N GLY A 49 12.69 12.81 1.70
CA GLY A 49 11.36 12.31 2.04
C GLY A 49 10.41 12.38 0.84
N ASN A 50 10.41 13.50 0.12
CA ASN A 50 9.64 13.64 -1.14
C ASN A 50 10.09 12.63 -2.19
N MET A 51 11.39 12.38 -2.33
CA MET A 51 11.91 11.33 -3.22
C MET A 51 11.39 9.94 -2.81
N CYS A 52 11.41 9.61 -1.51
CA CYS A 52 10.85 8.35 -1.01
C CYS A 52 9.37 8.19 -1.38
N LEU A 53 8.57 9.24 -1.24
CA LEU A 53 7.16 9.25 -1.67
C LEU A 53 7.03 9.03 -3.17
N VAL A 54 7.84 9.69 -4.00
CA VAL A 54 7.85 9.49 -5.45
C VAL A 54 8.19 8.05 -5.81
N CYS A 55 9.20 7.46 -5.18
CA CYS A 55 9.55 6.05 -5.36
C CYS A 55 8.36 5.13 -5.00
N ALA A 56 7.68 5.39 -3.88
CA ALA A 56 6.50 4.63 -3.47
C ALA A 56 5.36 4.76 -4.49
N LEU A 57 5.10 5.96 -5.02
CA LEU A 57 4.08 6.19 -6.05
C LEU A 57 4.42 5.47 -7.35
N VAL A 58 5.67 5.57 -7.83
CA VAL A 58 6.12 4.87 -9.04
C VAL A 58 5.99 3.37 -8.85
N PHE A 59 6.48 2.83 -7.73
CA PHE A 59 6.32 1.43 -7.39
C PHE A 59 4.84 1.01 -7.37
N GLY A 60 3.98 1.84 -6.78
CA GLY A 60 2.54 1.62 -6.76
C GLY A 60 1.93 1.59 -8.16
N THR A 61 2.34 2.50 -9.05
CA THR A 61 1.88 2.51 -10.45
C THR A 61 2.35 1.27 -11.23
N MET A 62 3.57 0.82 -10.98
CA MET A 62 4.12 -0.41 -11.59
C MET A 62 3.35 -1.64 -11.11
N MET A 63 3.15 -1.80 -9.80
CA MET A 63 2.35 -2.89 -9.24
C MET A 63 0.93 -2.88 -9.78
N ARG A 64 0.29 -1.70 -9.85
CA ARG A 64 -1.04 -1.55 -10.44
C ARG A 64 -1.06 -2.00 -11.90
N GLN A 65 -0.10 -1.60 -12.71
CA GLN A 65 -0.04 -1.98 -14.13
C GLN A 65 0.27 -3.49 -14.30
N ILE A 66 1.15 -4.05 -13.46
CA ILE A 66 1.57 -5.46 -13.48
C ILE A 66 0.50 -6.40 -12.93
N PHE A 67 -0.38 -5.98 -12.03
CA PHE A 67 -1.39 -6.89 -11.46
C PHE A 67 -2.83 -6.54 -11.83
N LEU A 68 -3.19 -5.25 -11.88
CA LEU A 68 -4.58 -4.78 -12.06
C LEU A 68 -4.88 -4.21 -13.44
N GLY A 69 -3.87 -3.83 -14.23
CA GLY A 69 -4.07 -3.18 -15.54
C GLY A 69 -4.60 -1.73 -15.42
N SER A 70 -5.49 -1.32 -16.33
CA SER A 70 -6.03 0.05 -16.40
C SER A 70 -7.21 0.25 -15.44
N LEU A 71 -7.12 1.26 -14.57
CA LEU A 71 -8.20 1.62 -13.65
C LEU A 71 -9.27 2.48 -14.35
N ARG A 72 -10.55 2.18 -14.12
CA ARG A 72 -11.67 3.02 -14.57
C ARG A 72 -11.81 4.24 -13.66
N ALA A 73 -12.36 5.35 -14.17
CA ALA A 73 -12.56 6.58 -13.39
C ALA A 73 -13.39 6.34 -12.11
N ALA A 74 -14.47 5.54 -12.21
CA ALA A 74 -15.31 5.20 -11.07
C ALA A 74 -14.57 4.44 -9.94
N GLU A 75 -13.54 3.63 -10.28
CA GLU A 75 -12.74 2.93 -9.26
C GLU A 75 -11.86 3.92 -8.49
N LEU A 76 -11.37 4.95 -9.19
CA LEU A 76 -10.55 6.00 -8.63
C LEU A 76 -11.38 6.89 -7.69
N ASP A 77 -12.59 7.28 -8.07
CA ASP A 77 -13.47 8.08 -7.20
C ASP A 77 -13.81 7.32 -5.91
N ARG A 78 -14.22 6.05 -6.02
CA ARG A 78 -14.49 5.19 -4.86
C ARG A 78 -13.25 4.96 -4.00
N LEU A 79 -12.07 4.90 -4.61
CA LEU A 79 -10.80 4.79 -3.88
C LEU A 79 -10.53 6.08 -3.08
N PHE A 80 -10.74 7.25 -3.67
CA PHE A 80 -10.55 8.53 -2.99
C PHE A 80 -11.47 8.67 -1.77
N GLU A 81 -12.74 8.27 -1.88
CA GLU A 81 -13.67 8.25 -0.75
C GLU A 81 -13.13 7.39 0.41
N LYS A 82 -12.66 6.17 0.11
CA LYS A 82 -12.08 5.27 1.12
C LYS A 82 -10.79 5.82 1.73
N ILE A 83 -9.92 6.43 0.93
CA ILE A 83 -8.68 7.05 1.40
C ILE A 83 -9.02 8.18 2.38
N TRP A 84 -9.96 9.06 2.01
CA TRP A 84 -10.37 10.16 2.86
C TRP A 84 -10.94 9.67 4.19
N PHE A 85 -11.82 8.67 4.15
CA PHE A 85 -12.37 8.06 5.34
C PHE A 85 -11.29 7.42 6.24
N SER A 86 -10.38 6.61 5.67
CA SER A 86 -9.32 5.98 6.45
C SER A 86 -8.31 6.99 7.00
N LEU A 87 -8.07 8.09 6.30
CA LEU A 87 -7.29 9.22 6.82
C LEU A 87 -7.96 9.80 8.05
N THR A 88 -9.28 10.06 7.99
CA THR A 88 -10.01 10.60 9.14
C THR A 88 -10.01 9.67 10.36
N GLU A 89 -10.21 8.36 10.16
CA GLU A 89 -10.12 7.37 11.25
C GLU A 89 -8.73 7.35 11.90
N THR A 90 -7.67 7.40 11.08
CA THR A 90 -6.32 7.39 11.61
C THR A 90 -5.96 8.72 12.28
N CYS A 91 -6.43 9.84 11.74
CA CYS A 91 -6.32 11.15 12.39
C CYS A 91 -7.01 11.16 13.76
N LEU A 92 -8.18 10.51 13.89
CA LEU A 92 -8.85 10.35 15.17
C LEU A 92 -8.01 9.51 16.14
N ALA A 93 -7.51 8.34 15.70
CA ALA A 93 -6.64 7.49 16.50
C ALA A 93 -5.35 8.22 16.93
N LEU A 94 -4.82 9.09 16.07
CA LEU A 94 -3.64 9.91 16.33
C LEU A 94 -3.83 10.93 17.45
N THR A 95 -5.04 11.45 17.64
CA THR A 95 -5.30 12.37 18.74
C THR A 95 -5.16 11.70 20.10
N ILE A 96 -5.40 10.39 20.18
CA ILE A 96 -5.23 9.58 21.40
C ILE A 96 -3.73 9.38 21.71
N PHE A 97 -2.88 9.23 20.69
CA PHE A 97 -1.42 8.98 20.83
C PHE A 97 -0.56 10.18 20.43
N ARG A 98 -1.07 11.40 20.65
CA ARG A 98 -0.51 12.66 20.14
C ARG A 98 0.98 12.87 20.45
N GLU A 99 1.48 12.29 21.54
CA GLU A 99 2.86 12.45 22.02
C GLU A 99 3.91 11.59 21.26
N GLU A 100 3.48 10.67 20.38
CA GLU A 100 4.39 9.73 19.68
C GLU A 100 4.59 10.01 18.19
N LEU A 101 4.23 11.22 17.71
CA LEU A 101 4.39 11.64 16.31
C LEU A 101 5.86 11.79 15.90
N ARG A 102 6.54 10.65 15.67
CA ARG A 102 7.92 10.55 15.18
C ARG A 102 7.92 10.21 13.69
N PHE A 103 9.05 10.42 13.01
CA PHE A 103 9.24 9.97 11.61
C PHE A 103 8.86 8.50 11.38
N ARG A 104 9.09 7.65 12.41
CA ARG A 104 8.69 6.25 12.41
C ARG A 104 7.16 6.07 12.26
N PHE A 105 6.36 6.87 12.95
CA PHE A 105 4.90 6.85 12.82
C PHE A 105 4.48 7.15 11.39
N ILE A 106 4.99 8.23 10.79
CA ILE A 106 4.65 8.66 9.43
C ILE A 106 5.00 7.56 8.40
N PHE A 107 6.14 6.89 8.60
CA PHE A 107 6.55 5.77 7.77
C PHE A 107 5.58 4.60 7.85
N PHE A 108 5.25 4.11 9.07
CA PHE A 108 4.28 3.03 9.26
C PHE A 108 2.89 3.40 8.75
N PHE A 109 2.47 4.64 8.96
CA PHE A 109 1.20 5.15 8.46
C PHE A 109 1.13 5.17 6.94
N SER A 110 2.15 5.74 6.30
CA SER A 110 2.23 5.80 4.84
C SER A 110 2.28 4.41 4.23
N PHE A 111 3.02 3.48 4.85
CA PHE A 111 3.09 2.09 4.43
C PHE A 111 1.75 1.36 4.60
N LEU A 112 1.07 1.55 5.74
CA LEU A 112 -0.26 0.99 5.98
C LEU A 112 -1.27 1.49 4.94
N LEU A 113 -1.36 2.80 4.72
CA LEU A 113 -2.25 3.36 3.70
C LEU A 113 -1.94 2.82 2.32
N PHE A 114 -0.66 2.70 1.97
CA PHE A 114 -0.23 2.12 0.70
C PHE A 114 -0.76 0.69 0.54
N VAL A 115 -0.56 -0.18 1.52
CA VAL A 115 -1.06 -1.57 1.48
C VAL A 115 -2.60 -1.62 1.47
N LYS A 116 -3.27 -0.74 2.24
CA LYS A 116 -4.74 -0.65 2.30
C LYS A 116 -5.35 -0.23 0.95
N ILE A 117 -4.69 0.67 0.23
CA ILE A 117 -5.06 1.04 -1.15
C ILE A 117 -5.00 -0.18 -2.07
N PHE A 118 -3.94 -0.99 -2.00
CA PHE A 118 -3.86 -2.22 -2.81
C PHE A 118 -4.94 -3.25 -2.46
N HIS A 119 -5.29 -3.39 -1.18
CA HIS A 119 -6.41 -4.25 -0.76
C HIS A 119 -7.74 -3.79 -1.33
N TRP A 120 -8.05 -2.49 -1.28
CA TRP A 120 -9.28 -1.97 -1.86
C TRP A 120 -9.32 -2.11 -3.38
N LEU A 121 -8.20 -1.82 -4.05
CA LEU A 121 -8.05 -2.02 -5.49
C LEU A 121 -8.26 -3.49 -5.88
N LEU A 122 -7.67 -4.41 -5.13
CA LEU A 122 -7.85 -5.85 -5.30
C LEU A 122 -9.32 -6.23 -5.12
N GLN A 123 -9.97 -5.76 -4.05
CA GLN A 123 -11.39 -6.02 -3.79
C GLN A 123 -12.26 -5.57 -4.96
N PHE A 124 -12.04 -4.35 -5.49
CA PHE A 124 -12.80 -3.85 -6.65
C PHE A 124 -12.62 -4.73 -7.89
N ARG A 125 -11.42 -5.28 -8.10
CA ARG A 125 -11.19 -6.23 -9.21
C ARG A 125 -11.85 -7.57 -9.02
N VAL A 126 -11.87 -8.08 -7.79
CA VAL A 126 -12.55 -9.33 -7.47
C VAL A 126 -14.06 -9.16 -7.68
N ASP A 127 -14.64 -8.06 -7.20
CA ASP A 127 -16.06 -7.74 -7.38
C ASP A 127 -16.44 -7.64 -8.88
N GLN A 128 -15.55 -7.06 -9.70
CA GLN A 128 -15.73 -7.02 -11.16
C GLN A 128 -15.66 -8.42 -11.78
N LEU A 129 -14.69 -9.25 -11.38
CA LEU A 129 -14.55 -10.60 -11.90
C LEU A 129 -15.77 -11.48 -11.60
N HIS A 130 -16.42 -11.28 -10.45
CA HIS A 130 -17.65 -11.99 -10.13
C HIS A 130 -18.81 -11.64 -11.08
N THR A 131 -18.80 -10.44 -11.65
CA THR A 131 -19.86 -9.95 -12.53
C THR A 131 -19.59 -10.27 -14.01
N GLU A 132 -18.31 -10.33 -14.42
CA GLU A 132 -17.92 -10.55 -15.82
C GLU A 132 -17.86 -12.05 -16.17
N LEU A 133 -18.63 -12.48 -17.18
CA LEU A 133 -18.84 -13.90 -17.55
C LEU A 133 -17.64 -14.58 -18.24
N SER A 134 -16.56 -13.86 -18.58
CA SER A 134 -15.40 -14.46 -19.24
C SER A 134 -14.12 -13.66 -19.04
N VAL A 135 -13.25 -14.12 -18.13
CA VAL A 135 -11.94 -13.51 -17.90
C VAL A 135 -10.82 -14.52 -18.23
N SER A 136 -9.74 -14.00 -18.82
CA SER A 136 -8.57 -14.80 -19.16
C SER A 136 -7.91 -15.41 -17.92
N ARG A 137 -7.51 -16.69 -18.02
CA ARG A 137 -6.85 -17.43 -16.93
C ARG A 137 -5.56 -16.75 -16.44
N PHE A 138 -4.86 -16.04 -17.32
CA PHE A 138 -3.65 -15.29 -16.95
C PHE A 138 -3.96 -14.13 -16.00
N THR A 139 -5.08 -13.44 -16.20
CA THR A 139 -5.53 -12.36 -15.30
C THR A 139 -5.94 -12.92 -13.95
N GLN A 140 -6.60 -14.07 -13.92
CA GLN A 140 -6.96 -14.76 -12.67
C GLN A 140 -5.70 -15.12 -11.86
N PHE A 141 -4.68 -15.67 -12.51
CA PHE A 141 -3.41 -15.97 -11.84
C PHE A 141 -2.71 -14.72 -11.29
N ARG A 142 -2.66 -13.62 -12.06
CA ARG A 142 -2.08 -12.34 -11.60
C ARG A 142 -2.78 -11.83 -10.34
N ILE A 143 -4.11 -11.87 -10.32
CA ILE A 143 -4.91 -11.44 -9.17
C ILE A 143 -4.63 -12.33 -7.96
N LEU A 144 -4.61 -13.66 -8.15
CA LEU A 144 -4.31 -14.61 -7.07
C LEU A 144 -2.91 -14.39 -6.49
N CYS A 145 -1.90 -14.17 -7.33
CA CYS A 145 -0.54 -13.83 -6.89
C CYS A 145 -0.52 -12.54 -6.07
N LEU A 146 -1.26 -11.50 -6.49
CA LEU A 146 -1.37 -10.25 -5.74
C LEU A 146 -2.03 -10.48 -4.37
N MET A 147 -3.08 -11.30 -4.29
CA MET A 147 -3.73 -11.65 -3.02
C MET A 147 -2.76 -12.28 -2.03
N PHE A 148 -2.01 -13.30 -2.48
CA PHE A 148 -1.04 -13.98 -1.62
C PHE A 148 0.14 -13.09 -1.24
N LEU A 149 0.59 -12.22 -2.15
CA LEU A 149 1.63 -11.23 -1.86
C LEU A 149 1.17 -10.27 -0.76
N LEU A 150 -0.04 -9.72 -0.88
CA LEU A 150 -0.59 -8.81 0.11
C LEU A 150 -0.75 -9.48 1.48
N LEU A 151 -1.30 -10.70 1.53
CA LEU A 151 -1.42 -11.47 2.77
C LEU A 151 -0.04 -11.77 3.41
N SER A 152 0.97 -12.05 2.58
CA SER A 152 2.35 -12.27 3.05
C SER A 152 2.93 -10.99 3.64
N VAL A 153 2.70 -9.83 3.01
CA VAL A 153 3.13 -8.54 3.54
C VAL A 153 2.44 -8.25 4.87
N ASP A 154 1.12 -8.42 4.97
CA ASP A 154 0.38 -8.17 6.20
C ASP A 154 0.89 -9.04 7.35
N SER A 155 1.02 -10.35 7.11
CA SER A 155 1.51 -11.28 8.14
C SER A 155 2.94 -10.98 8.58
N LEU A 156 3.84 -10.63 7.66
CA LEU A 156 5.21 -10.22 8.00
C LEU A 156 5.23 -8.95 8.87
N VAL A 157 4.38 -7.98 8.55
CA VAL A 157 4.29 -6.71 9.29
C VAL A 157 3.67 -6.91 10.66
N VAL A 158 2.66 -7.77 10.79
CA VAL A 158 2.08 -8.16 12.09
C VAL A 158 3.15 -8.83 12.96
N VAL A 159 3.89 -9.80 12.41
CA VAL A 159 4.96 -10.48 13.17
C VAL A 159 6.06 -9.49 13.58
N TYR A 160 6.45 -8.59 12.68
CA TYR A 160 7.45 -7.56 12.99
C TYR A 160 6.97 -6.61 14.10
N THR A 161 5.75 -6.07 13.98
CA THR A 161 5.20 -5.13 14.96
C THR A 161 5.00 -5.80 16.31
N MET A 162 4.52 -7.05 16.36
CA MET A 162 4.38 -7.82 17.60
C MET A 162 5.70 -8.06 18.31
N ARG A 163 6.75 -8.46 17.58
CA ARG A 163 8.10 -8.61 18.17
C ARG A 163 8.60 -7.29 18.73
N LYS A 164 8.42 -6.20 17.98
CA LYS A 164 8.82 -4.86 18.41
C LYS A 164 8.07 -4.38 19.65
N ILE A 165 6.78 -4.66 19.76
CA ILE A 165 5.97 -4.33 20.93
C ILE A 165 6.42 -5.13 22.16
N LEU A 166 6.81 -6.39 21.99
CA LEU A 166 7.32 -7.23 23.09
C LEU A 166 8.70 -6.76 23.59
N GLU A 167 9.57 -6.28 22.70
CA GLU A 167 10.91 -5.78 23.04
C GLU A 167 10.89 -4.37 23.64
N ASP A 168 10.23 -3.43 22.96
CA ASP A 168 10.33 -1.99 23.25
C ASP A 168 9.14 -1.49 24.10
N GLY A 169 8.13 -2.33 24.34
CA GLY A 169 6.90 -2.00 25.08
C GLY A 169 5.75 -1.49 24.21
N PRO A 170 4.58 -1.24 24.82
CA PRO A 170 3.39 -0.73 24.13
C PRO A 170 3.60 0.71 23.63
N SER A 171 3.27 0.97 22.36
CA SER A 171 3.40 2.27 21.67
C SER A 171 2.37 2.32 20.53
N PHE A 172 2.37 3.36 19.71
CA PHE A 172 1.58 3.52 18.47
C PHE A 172 1.60 2.28 17.56
N LEU A 173 2.65 1.45 17.64
CA LEU A 173 2.77 0.19 16.90
C LEU A 173 1.61 -0.78 17.16
N ILE A 174 0.96 -0.74 18.33
CA ILE A 174 -0.20 -1.59 18.64
C ILE A 174 -1.37 -1.29 17.71
N LEU A 175 -1.65 -0.01 17.46
CA LEU A 175 -2.72 0.39 16.55
C LEU A 175 -2.47 -0.11 15.13
N PHE A 176 -1.24 0.03 14.65
CA PHE A 176 -0.86 -0.48 13.34
C PHE A 176 -0.94 -2.01 13.29
N ALA A 177 -0.45 -2.70 14.32
CA ALA A 177 -0.54 -4.16 14.39
C ALA A 177 -2.00 -4.63 14.30
N PHE A 178 -2.90 -3.97 15.03
CA PHE A 178 -4.34 -4.24 14.98
C PHE A 178 -4.94 -4.01 13.59
N GLU A 179 -4.65 -2.88 12.95
CA GLU A 179 -5.11 -2.60 11.59
C GLU A 179 -4.58 -3.62 10.56
N PHE A 180 -3.31 -4.02 10.66
CA PHE A 180 -2.75 -5.06 9.78
C PHE A 180 -3.37 -6.44 10.04
N VAL A 181 -3.76 -6.76 11.27
CA VAL A 181 -4.52 -7.98 11.58
C VAL A 181 -5.92 -7.93 10.95
N ILE A 182 -6.60 -6.78 11.01
CA ILE A 182 -7.89 -6.60 10.31
C ILE A 182 -7.71 -6.78 8.81
N LEU A 183 -6.68 -6.16 8.22
CA LEU A 183 -6.34 -6.31 6.81
C LEU A 183 -6.13 -7.78 6.45
N ALA A 184 -5.26 -8.50 7.17
CA ALA A 184 -4.98 -9.92 6.94
C ALA A 184 -6.24 -10.79 7.04
N SER A 185 -7.10 -10.54 8.03
CA SER A 185 -8.37 -11.23 8.20
C SER A 185 -9.31 -10.99 7.01
N SER A 186 -9.45 -9.73 6.61
CA SER A 186 -10.27 -9.36 5.44
C SER A 186 -9.73 -9.96 4.14
N ALA A 187 -8.41 -9.96 3.95
CA ALA A 187 -7.73 -10.54 2.80
C ALA A 187 -7.95 -12.05 2.72
N THR A 188 -7.88 -12.74 3.86
CA THR A 188 -8.18 -14.18 3.95
C THR A 188 -9.62 -14.47 3.51
N GLY A 189 -10.59 -13.65 3.94
CA GLY A 189 -11.98 -13.75 3.51
C GLY A 189 -12.16 -13.56 1.98
N ILE A 190 -11.44 -12.60 1.38
CA ILE A 190 -11.46 -12.38 -0.06
C ILE A 190 -10.84 -13.58 -0.81
N ILE A 191 -9.72 -14.11 -0.32
CA ILE A 191 -9.07 -15.29 -0.90
C ILE A 191 -10.00 -16.50 -0.88
N LEU A 192 -10.68 -16.76 0.25
CA LEU A 192 -11.63 -17.87 0.36
C LEU A 192 -12.78 -17.73 -0.65
N LYS A 193 -13.40 -16.54 -0.74
CA LYS A 193 -14.45 -16.26 -1.73
C LYS A 193 -13.96 -16.49 -3.16
N TYR A 194 -12.74 -16.05 -3.44
CA TYR A 194 -12.12 -16.18 -4.76
C TYR A 194 -11.82 -17.63 -5.13
N LEU A 195 -11.31 -18.43 -4.17
CA LEU A 195 -11.09 -19.87 -4.36
C LEU A 195 -12.39 -20.61 -4.64
N ILE A 196 -13.46 -20.30 -3.89
CA ILE A 196 -14.79 -20.88 -4.13
C ILE A 196 -15.27 -20.55 -5.54
N TYR A 197 -15.09 -19.31 -6.00
CA TYR A 197 -15.44 -18.91 -7.36
C TYR A 197 -14.65 -19.69 -8.42
N ILE A 198 -13.34 -19.85 -8.27
CA ILE A 198 -12.53 -20.65 -9.20
C ILE A 198 -13.02 -22.11 -9.25
N VAL A 199 -13.34 -22.69 -8.10
CA VAL A 199 -13.88 -24.06 -8.02
C VAL A 199 -15.24 -24.16 -8.72
N ASP A 200 -16.13 -23.19 -8.56
CA ASP A 200 -17.44 -23.16 -9.25
C ASP A 200 -17.27 -23.06 -10.77
N VAL A 201 -16.37 -22.20 -11.23
CA VAL A 201 -16.02 -22.04 -12.65
C VAL A 201 -15.43 -23.34 -13.22
N TRP A 202 -14.52 -23.99 -12.49
CA TRP A 202 -13.92 -25.26 -12.92
C TRP A 202 -14.95 -26.40 -12.99
N ARG A 203 -15.98 -26.37 -12.12
CA ARG A 203 -17.06 -27.36 -12.07
C ARG A 203 -18.13 -27.15 -13.16
N ASN A 204 -17.98 -26.18 -14.07
CA ASN A 204 -18.89 -25.90 -15.18
C ASN A 204 -20.38 -25.83 -14.75
N GLY A 205 -20.69 -25.25 -13.60
CA GLY A 205 -22.08 -25.10 -13.14
C GLY A 205 -22.83 -26.40 -12.82
N ARG A 206 -22.16 -27.57 -12.72
CA ARG A 206 -22.76 -28.84 -12.27
C ARG A 206 -22.99 -28.91 -10.75
N TRP A 207 -23.36 -27.79 -10.13
CA TRP A 207 -23.80 -27.79 -8.73
C TRP A 207 -25.32 -27.97 -8.70
N PRO A 208 -25.85 -29.15 -8.33
CA PRO A 208 -27.28 -29.45 -8.49
C PRO A 208 -28.23 -28.65 -7.57
N ASN A 209 -27.75 -27.61 -6.87
CA ASN A 209 -28.49 -26.90 -5.82
C ASN A 209 -28.16 -25.39 -5.75
N LYS A 210 -27.90 -24.73 -6.89
CA LYS A 210 -27.59 -23.27 -6.89
C LYS A 210 -28.75 -22.40 -6.36
N ALA A 211 -29.99 -22.88 -6.43
CA ALA A 211 -31.19 -22.14 -6.02
C ALA A 211 -31.49 -22.17 -4.51
N VAL A 212 -30.80 -23.01 -3.72
CA VAL A 212 -31.15 -23.22 -2.29
C VAL A 212 -30.34 -22.31 -1.35
N TYR A 213 -29.24 -21.72 -1.84
CA TYR A 213 -28.28 -20.97 -1.02
C TYR A 213 -28.00 -19.53 -1.52
N THR A 214 -28.75 -19.05 -2.53
CA THR A 214 -28.72 -17.64 -2.96
C THR A 214 -29.92 -16.93 -2.35
#